data_AF-A0A1Z7WTZ1-F1
#
_entry.id   AF-A0A1Z7WTZ1-F1
#
_cell.length_a   1.000
_cell.length_b   1.000
_cell.length_c   1.000
_cell.angle_alpha   90.00
_cell.angle_beta   90.00
_cell.angle_gamma   90.00
#
_symmetry.space_group_name_H-M   'P 1'
#
loop_
_entity.id
_entity.type
_entity.pdbx_description
1 polymer ?
#
loop_
_entity_poly.entity_id
_entity_poly.type
_entity_poly.pdbx_seq_one_letter_code
_entity_poly.pdbx_strand_id
1 'polypeptide(L)'
;MTSKIIDTTFDPWQEIQHHQAQSNLNNKFGATATFIGSMRDFNDDADVSEMTLEHYPEMTQRYLEKLEAEAKKKWPALLDCLIIHRVGHIQPADAIVLIACWSAHRRAALDATDWLIEELKHNAPFWKQELREDGLRWVEKNTDGT
;
A
#
# COMPACT_ATOMS: atom_id res chain seq x y z
N MET A 1 -14.41 2.49 5.53
CA MET A 1 -13.04 2.96 5.86
C MET A 1 -12.20 2.80 4.61
N THR A 2 -11.47 3.85 4.27
CA THR A 2 -10.65 4.04 3.06
C THR A 2 -9.24 3.48 3.23
N SER A 3 -8.83 3.23 4.46
CA SER A 3 -7.56 2.60 4.83
C SER A 3 -7.83 1.29 5.58
N LYS A 4 -7.21 0.18 5.16
CA LYS A 4 -7.37 -1.14 5.81
C LYS A 4 -6.14 -2.03 5.71
N ILE A 5 -5.86 -2.75 6.80
CA ILE A 5 -4.99 -3.93 6.79
C ILE A 5 -5.82 -5.19 6.54
N ILE A 6 -5.33 -6.09 5.69
CA ILE A 6 -5.96 -7.38 5.38
C ILE A 6 -4.94 -8.52 5.46
N ASP A 7 -5.39 -9.73 5.73
CA ASP A 7 -4.56 -10.94 5.83
C ASP A 7 -4.80 -11.93 4.67
N THR A 8 -5.66 -11.55 3.73
CA THR A 8 -6.06 -12.36 2.58
C THR A 8 -5.58 -11.73 1.27
N THR A 9 -5.42 -12.57 0.24
CA THR A 9 -5.16 -12.12 -1.14
C THR A 9 -6.29 -11.23 -1.63
N PHE A 10 -5.97 -10.22 -2.44
CA PHE A 10 -6.95 -9.32 -3.03
C PHE A 10 -6.58 -8.97 -4.46
N ASP A 11 -7.58 -8.58 -5.26
CA ASP A 11 -7.39 -7.98 -6.58
C ASP A 11 -7.43 -6.44 -6.45
N PRO A 12 -6.31 -5.74 -6.64
CA PRO A 12 -6.25 -4.28 -6.49
C PRO A 12 -7.18 -3.54 -7.45
N TRP A 13 -7.38 -4.06 -8.65
CA TRP A 13 -8.24 -3.41 -9.66
C TRP A 13 -9.71 -3.54 -9.28
N GLN A 14 -10.10 -4.70 -8.74
CA GLN A 14 -11.44 -4.90 -8.20
C GLN A 14 -11.70 -4.01 -6.97
N GLU A 15 -10.73 -3.87 -6.08
CA GLU A 15 -10.84 -2.98 -4.91
C GLU A 15 -11.00 -1.51 -5.32
N ILE A 16 -10.26 -1.04 -6.33
CA ILE A 16 -10.43 0.31 -6.90
C ILE A 16 -11.86 0.51 -7.40
N GLN A 17 -12.38 -0.44 -8.19
CA GLN A 17 -13.74 -0.35 -8.73
C GLN A 17 -14.80 -0.40 -7.62
N HIS A 18 -14.62 -1.28 -6.64
CA HIS A 18 -15.52 -1.43 -5.51
C HIS A 18 -15.58 -0.13 -4.68
N HIS A 19 -14.41 0.45 -4.40
CA HIS A 19 -14.31 1.72 -3.69
C HIS A 19 -14.99 2.86 -4.45
N GLN A 20 -14.73 2.98 -5.75
CA GLN A 20 -15.38 3.98 -6.60
C GLN A 20 -16.91 3.84 -6.57
N ALA A 21 -17.43 2.63 -6.69
CA ALA A 21 -18.87 2.35 -6.69
C ALA A 21 -19.55 2.66 -5.34
N GLN A 22 -18.85 2.51 -4.22
CA GLN A 22 -19.37 2.79 -2.87
C GLN A 22 -19.13 4.23 -2.41
N SER A 23 -18.19 4.93 -3.05
CA SER A 23 -17.87 6.31 -2.75
C SER A 23 -18.86 7.29 -3.39
N ASN A 24 -18.97 8.50 -2.84
CA ASN A 24 -19.69 9.60 -3.47
C ASN A 24 -18.80 10.39 -4.46
N LEU A 25 -17.93 9.70 -5.20
CA LEU A 25 -16.98 10.30 -6.14
C LEU A 25 -17.47 10.37 -7.58
N ASN A 26 -18.62 9.77 -7.89
CA ASN A 26 -19.18 9.74 -9.24
C ASN A 26 -19.23 11.15 -9.86
N ASN A 27 -18.64 11.28 -11.06
CA ASN A 27 -18.51 12.52 -11.84
C ASN A 27 -17.71 13.66 -11.17
N LYS A 28 -16.97 13.41 -10.07
CA LYS A 28 -16.19 14.44 -9.36
C LYS A 28 -14.70 14.42 -9.68
N PHE A 29 -14.15 13.26 -10.01
CA PHE A 29 -12.72 13.11 -10.33
C PHE A 29 -12.50 12.99 -11.85
N GLY A 30 -11.46 13.66 -12.34
CA GLY A 30 -10.96 13.52 -13.72
C GLY A 30 -9.60 12.81 -13.77
N ALA A 31 -9.04 12.48 -12.61
CA ALA A 31 -7.78 11.75 -12.51
C ALA A 31 -7.80 10.76 -11.35
N THR A 32 -7.25 9.59 -11.63
CA THR A 32 -6.94 8.53 -10.67
C THR A 32 -5.46 8.20 -10.83
N ALA A 33 -4.69 8.24 -9.75
CA ALA A 33 -3.32 7.75 -9.72
C ALA A 33 -3.25 6.56 -8.77
N THR A 34 -2.56 5.50 -9.18
CA THR A 34 -2.52 4.24 -8.44
C THR A 34 -1.12 3.70 -8.37
N PHE A 35 -0.79 3.12 -7.22
CA PHE A 35 0.38 2.29 -7.02
C PHE A 35 -0.04 0.93 -6.48
N ILE A 36 0.49 -0.12 -7.10
CA ILE A 36 0.30 -1.50 -6.67
C ILE A 36 1.70 -2.07 -6.47
N GLY A 37 2.03 -2.38 -5.22
CA GLY A 37 3.28 -3.05 -4.88
C GLY A 37 3.03 -4.55 -4.75
N SER A 38 3.74 -5.35 -5.56
CA SER A 38 3.68 -6.81 -5.52
C SER A 38 5.01 -7.40 -5.06
N MET A 39 4.96 -8.62 -4.52
CA MET A 39 6.18 -9.38 -4.25
C MET A 39 6.89 -9.70 -5.56
N ARG A 40 8.16 -9.32 -5.67
CA ARG A 40 9.00 -9.66 -6.83
C ARG A 40 9.56 -11.06 -6.67
N ASP A 41 9.66 -11.76 -7.79
CA ASP A 41 10.28 -13.10 -7.92
C ASP A 41 11.82 -13.04 -7.90
N PHE A 42 12.41 -11.85 -8.06
CA PHE A 42 13.84 -11.64 -8.05
C PHE A 42 14.18 -10.55 -7.03
N ASN A 43 14.62 -10.94 -5.84
CA ASN A 43 15.59 -10.13 -5.12
C ASN A 43 16.95 -10.34 -5.84
N ASP A 44 17.86 -9.38 -5.73
CA ASP A 44 19.25 -9.54 -6.22
C ASP A 44 19.97 -10.76 -5.59
N ASP A 45 19.37 -11.34 -4.54
CA ASP A 45 19.61 -12.70 -4.04
C ASP A 45 18.50 -13.65 -4.50
N ALA A 46 18.84 -14.64 -5.32
CA ALA A 46 17.92 -15.56 -6.02
C ALA A 46 17.12 -16.54 -5.12
N ASP A 47 17.13 -16.37 -3.79
CA ASP A 47 16.79 -17.46 -2.86
C ASP A 47 15.52 -17.25 -2.02
N VAL A 48 14.74 -16.18 -2.21
CA VAL A 48 13.53 -15.95 -1.39
C VAL A 48 12.30 -16.61 -2.02
N SER A 49 11.85 -17.73 -1.45
CA SER A 49 10.67 -18.46 -1.94
C SER A 49 9.34 -17.90 -1.42
N GLU A 50 9.34 -17.28 -0.23
CA GLU A 50 8.17 -16.70 0.40
C GLU A 50 8.54 -15.64 1.45
N MET A 51 7.58 -14.78 1.77
CA MET A 51 7.70 -13.76 2.79
C MET A 51 6.50 -13.80 3.74
N THR A 52 6.75 -13.63 5.04
CA THR A 52 5.73 -13.32 6.03
C THR A 52 5.86 -11.85 6.45
N LEU A 53 4.78 -11.09 6.31
CA LEU A 53 4.69 -9.70 6.80
C LEU A 53 3.90 -9.67 8.09
N GLU A 54 4.55 -9.25 9.17
CA GLU A 54 3.91 -9.02 10.47
C GLU A 54 3.73 -7.52 10.72
N HIS A 55 2.77 -7.20 11.61
CA HIS A 55 2.46 -5.83 11.97
C HIS A 55 1.85 -5.75 13.37
N TYR A 56 1.87 -4.56 13.97
CA TYR A 56 1.16 -4.32 15.22
C TYR A 56 -0.25 -3.81 14.88
N PRO A 57 -1.34 -4.57 15.13
CA PRO A 57 -2.63 -4.31 14.50
C PRO A 57 -3.17 -2.89 14.66
N GLU A 58 -3.30 -2.43 15.91
CA GLU A 58 -3.90 -1.12 16.19
C GLU A 58 -3.02 0.04 15.73
N MET A 59 -1.71 -0.08 15.89
CA MET A 59 -0.75 0.97 15.55
C MET A 59 -0.63 1.14 14.05
N THR A 60 -0.59 0.04 13.31
CA THR A 60 -0.49 0.06 11.85
C THR A 60 -1.76 0.63 11.24
N GLN A 61 -2.94 0.19 11.70
CA GLN A 61 -4.21 0.72 11.22
C GLN A 61 -4.33 2.23 11.50
N ARG A 62 -4.01 2.67 12.73
CA ARG A 62 -3.98 4.11 13.07
C ARG A 62 -2.98 4.89 12.23
N TYR A 63 -1.85 4.29 11.88
CA TYR A 63 -0.85 4.90 11.02
C TYR A 63 -1.39 5.12 9.60
N LEU A 64 -2.08 4.13 9.00
CA LEU A 64 -2.72 4.30 7.70
C LEU A 64 -3.81 5.40 7.71
N GLU A 65 -4.64 5.43 8.74
CA GLU A 65 -5.67 6.46 8.92
C GLU A 65 -5.05 7.86 9.06
N LYS A 66 -3.94 7.95 9.78
CA LYS A 66 -3.16 9.19 9.91
C LYS A 66 -2.63 9.64 8.54
N LEU A 67 -2.05 8.74 7.75
CA LEU A 67 -1.53 9.08 6.42
C LEU A 67 -2.62 9.58 5.47
N GLU A 68 -3.78 8.94 5.48
CA GLU A 68 -4.94 9.42 4.73
C GLU A 68 -5.34 10.85 5.13
N ALA A 69 -5.43 11.12 6.44
CA ALA A 69 -5.79 12.44 6.95
C ALA A 69 -4.73 13.50 6.57
N GLU A 70 -3.44 13.15 6.66
CA GLU A 70 -2.33 14.02 6.29
C GLU A 70 -2.29 14.29 4.78
N ALA A 71 -2.55 13.29 3.94
CA ALA A 71 -2.66 13.48 2.48
C ALA A 71 -3.78 14.46 2.14
N LYS A 72 -4.98 14.27 2.70
CA LYS A 72 -6.12 15.18 2.48
C LYS A 72 -5.83 16.60 2.97
N LYS A 73 -5.05 16.76 4.05
CA LYS A 73 -4.61 18.07 4.54
C LYS A 73 -3.55 18.73 3.64
N LYS A 74 -2.59 17.95 3.14
CA LYS A 74 -1.47 18.44 2.32
C LYS A 74 -1.91 18.79 0.90
N TRP A 75 -2.90 18.05 0.36
CA TRP A 75 -3.51 18.34 -0.94
C TRP A 75 -5.01 18.57 -0.81
N PRO A 76 -5.48 19.82 -0.60
CA PRO A 76 -6.90 20.14 -0.50
C PRO A 76 -7.73 19.79 -1.76
N ALA A 77 -7.07 19.61 -2.91
CA ALA A 77 -7.70 19.18 -4.17
C ALA A 77 -7.80 17.65 -4.32
N LEU A 78 -7.25 16.88 -3.38
CA LEU A 78 -7.44 15.44 -3.29
C LEU A 78 -8.87 15.17 -2.81
N LEU A 79 -9.63 14.44 -3.61
CA LEU A 79 -11.03 14.14 -3.31
C LEU A 79 -11.13 12.93 -2.39
N ASP A 80 -10.29 11.92 -2.63
CA ASP A 80 -10.22 10.74 -1.80
C ASP A 80 -8.92 9.96 -2.00
N CYS A 81 -8.62 9.05 -1.07
CA CYS A 81 -7.56 8.07 -1.22
C CYS A 81 -7.94 6.73 -0.58
N LEU A 82 -7.47 5.64 -1.16
CA LEU A 82 -7.61 4.27 -0.70
C LEU A 82 -6.22 3.72 -0.40
N ILE A 83 -6.04 3.12 0.78
CA ILE A 83 -4.81 2.44 1.17
C ILE A 83 -5.17 1.04 1.67
N ILE A 84 -4.74 0.01 0.96
CA ILE A 84 -4.87 -1.38 1.39
C ILE A 84 -3.46 -1.94 1.54
N HIS A 85 -3.17 -2.54 2.69
CA HIS A 85 -1.92 -3.25 2.88
C HIS A 85 -2.20 -4.67 3.38
N ARG A 86 -1.61 -5.65 2.72
CA ARG A 86 -1.70 -7.06 3.09
C ARG A 86 -0.59 -7.42 4.08
N VAL A 87 -0.94 -8.26 5.04
CA VAL A 87 -0.03 -8.91 6.00
C VAL A 87 -0.19 -10.42 5.94
N GLY A 88 0.60 -11.15 6.71
CA GLY A 88 0.64 -12.60 6.71
C GLY A 88 1.56 -13.15 5.62
N HIS A 89 1.27 -14.37 5.17
CA HIS A 89 2.08 -15.07 4.19
C HIS A 89 1.81 -14.50 2.78
N ILE A 90 2.90 -14.12 2.09
CA ILE A 90 2.93 -13.54 0.75
C ILE A 90 3.78 -14.44 -0.16
N GLN A 91 3.27 -14.68 -1.38
CA GLN A 91 3.97 -15.42 -2.43
C GLN A 91 4.43 -14.47 -3.56
N PRO A 92 5.40 -14.88 -4.40
CA PRO A 92 5.77 -14.13 -5.59
C PRO A 92 4.56 -13.74 -6.44
N ALA A 93 4.60 -12.53 -7.02
CA ALA A 93 3.53 -11.88 -7.78
C ALA A 93 2.28 -11.46 -6.98
N ASP A 94 2.14 -11.85 -5.71
CA ASP A 94 1.03 -11.38 -4.88
C ASP A 94 1.06 -9.86 -4.70
N ALA A 95 -0.11 -9.23 -4.78
CA ALA A 95 -0.30 -7.85 -4.37
C ALA A 95 -0.14 -7.73 -2.84
N ILE A 96 0.73 -6.81 -2.43
CA ILE A 96 1.01 -6.49 -1.02
C ILE A 96 0.33 -5.18 -0.66
N VAL A 97 0.47 -4.16 -1.50
CA VAL A 97 -0.03 -2.81 -1.21
C VAL A 97 -0.78 -2.24 -2.40
N LEU A 98 -1.91 -1.60 -2.13
CA LEU A 98 -2.63 -0.74 -3.06
C LEU A 98 -2.73 0.65 -2.45
N ILE A 99 -2.32 1.65 -3.22
CA ILE A 99 -2.61 3.05 -2.98
C ILE A 99 -3.36 3.57 -4.20
N ALA A 100 -4.51 4.20 -4.01
CA ALA A 100 -5.23 4.89 -5.07
C ALA A 100 -5.65 6.27 -4.59
N CYS A 101 -5.41 7.29 -5.40
CA CYS A 101 -5.77 8.68 -5.10
C CYS A 101 -6.62 9.27 -6.22
N TRP A 102 -7.71 9.94 -5.86
CA TRP A 102 -8.64 10.55 -6.81
C TRP A 102 -8.66 12.06 -6.67
N SER A 103 -8.63 12.78 -7.80
CA SER A 103 -8.73 14.24 -7.81
C SER A 103 -9.36 14.75 -9.11
N ALA A 104 -9.79 16.00 -9.13
CA ALA A 104 -10.33 16.62 -10.35
C ALA A 104 -9.29 16.66 -11.49
N HIS A 105 -8.01 16.87 -11.15
CA HIS A 105 -6.91 16.97 -12.12
C HIS A 105 -5.68 16.22 -11.63
N ARG A 106 -4.92 15.65 -12.58
CA ARG A 106 -3.83 14.70 -12.32
C ARG A 106 -2.84 15.07 -11.22
N ARG A 107 -2.53 16.36 -10.99
CA ARG A 107 -1.42 16.77 -10.13
C ARG A 107 -1.61 16.34 -8.68
N ALA A 108 -2.78 16.59 -8.10
CA ALA A 108 -3.04 16.23 -6.71
C ALA A 108 -3.04 14.70 -6.50
N ALA A 109 -3.63 13.94 -7.44
CA ALA A 109 -3.60 12.48 -7.37
C ALA A 109 -2.17 11.91 -7.47
N LEU A 110 -1.36 12.39 -8.42
CA LEU A 110 0.02 11.90 -8.59
C LEU A 110 0.89 12.24 -7.37
N ASP A 111 0.85 13.50 -6.92
CA ASP A 111 1.69 13.96 -5.79
C ASP A 111 1.31 13.27 -4.47
N ALA A 112 0.01 13.07 -4.22
CA ALA A 112 -0.44 12.36 -3.03
C ALA A 112 -0.06 10.87 -3.08
N THR A 113 -0.20 10.23 -4.25
CA THR A 113 0.19 8.81 -4.42
C THR A 113 1.68 8.63 -4.16
N ASP A 114 2.52 9.46 -4.79
CA ASP A 114 3.98 9.44 -4.63
C ASP A 114 4.39 9.59 -3.16
N TRP A 115 3.85 10.60 -2.48
CA TRP A 115 4.16 10.81 -1.06
C TRP A 115 3.67 9.66 -0.17
N LEU A 116 2.49 9.09 -0.43
CA LEU A 116 1.98 7.95 0.35
C LEU A 116 2.85 6.71 0.19
N ILE A 117 3.43 6.48 -1.00
CA ILE A 117 4.40 5.39 -1.21
C ILE A 117 5.60 5.58 -0.30
N GLU A 118 6.17 6.78 -0.30
CA GLU A 118 7.38 7.07 0.46
C GLU A 118 7.14 7.00 1.97
N GLU A 119 6.01 7.51 2.46
CA GLU A 119 5.64 7.37 3.88
C GLU A 119 5.48 5.90 4.28
N LEU A 120 4.77 5.10 3.48
CA LEU A 120 4.58 3.69 3.78
C LEU A 120 5.88 2.90 3.77
N LYS A 121 6.80 3.18 2.83
CA LYS A 121 8.10 2.50 2.78
C LYS A 121 8.98 2.85 3.98
N HIS A 122 9.04 4.11 4.37
CA HIS A 122 10.00 4.56 5.38
C HIS A 122 9.50 4.39 6.81
N ASN A 123 8.21 4.62 7.05
CA ASN A 123 7.70 4.86 8.39
C ASN A 123 6.66 3.82 8.85
N ALA A 124 6.19 2.92 7.97
CA ALA A 124 5.17 1.96 8.37
C ALA A 124 5.74 0.86 9.29
N PRO A 125 5.02 0.50 10.38
CA PRO A 125 5.47 -0.46 11.37
C PRO A 125 5.21 -1.91 10.93
N PHE A 126 5.86 -2.33 9.84
CA PHE A 126 5.84 -3.70 9.35
C PHE A 126 7.17 -4.41 9.62
N TRP A 127 7.10 -5.71 9.89
CA TRP A 127 8.28 -6.57 10.00
C TRP A 127 8.23 -7.65 8.93
N LYS A 128 9.32 -7.79 8.19
CA LYS A 128 9.45 -8.74 7.10
C LYS A 128 10.30 -9.92 7.54
N GLN A 129 9.72 -11.11 7.47
CA GLN A 129 10.44 -12.37 7.59
C GLN A 129 10.50 -13.03 6.21
N GLU A 130 11.69 -13.42 5.77
CA GLU A 130 11.91 -14.11 4.49
C GLU A 130 12.30 -15.56 4.77
N LEU A 131 11.72 -16.49 4.00
CA LEU A 131 12.25 -17.85 3.91
C LEU A 131 13.24 -17.92 2.75
N ARG A 132 14.45 -18.38 3.05
CA ARG A 132 15.54 -18.59 2.10
C ARG A 132 16.01 -20.04 2.14
N GLU A 133 16.85 -20.45 1.17
CA GLU A 133 17.43 -21.80 1.15
C GLU A 133 18.18 -22.17 2.45
N ASP A 134 18.77 -21.17 3.13
CA ASP A 134 19.51 -21.32 4.37
C ASP A 134 18.65 -21.19 5.65
N GLY A 135 17.36 -20.88 5.51
CA GLY A 135 16.38 -20.83 6.61
C GLY A 135 15.58 -19.53 6.70
N LEU A 136 14.93 -19.32 7.86
CA LEU A 136 14.11 -18.15 8.15
C LEU A 136 14.97 -16.98 8.65
N ARG A 137 14.80 -15.80 8.04
CA ARG A 137 15.52 -14.59 8.42
C ARG A 137 14.59 -13.38 8.56
N TRP A 138 14.74 -12.63 9.63
CA TRP A 138 14.10 -11.32 9.79
C TRP A 138 14.91 -10.24 9.08
N VAL A 139 14.24 -9.39 8.31
CA VAL A 139 14.85 -8.25 7.63
C VAL A 139 14.92 -7.09 8.61
N GLU A 140 16.14 -6.64 8.91
CA GLU A 140 16.39 -5.65 9.97
C GLU A 140 16.04 -4.20 9.58
N LYS A 141 15.88 -3.90 8.28
CA LYS A 141 15.58 -2.54 7.80
C LYS A 141 14.64 -2.55 6.60
N ASN A 142 13.76 -1.55 6.55
CA ASN A 142 13.00 -1.25 5.35
C ASN A 142 13.96 -0.83 4.23
N THR A 143 13.75 -1.36 3.02
CA THR A 143 14.51 -0.95 1.83
C THR A 143 14.15 0.48 1.46
N ASP A 144 15.18 1.31 1.24
CA ASP A 144 15.01 2.66 0.73
C ASP A 144 14.27 2.64 -0.62
N GLY A 145 13.39 3.63 -0.83
CA GLY A 145 12.82 3.90 -2.15
C GLY A 145 13.91 4.40 -3.10
N THR A 146 13.99 3.82 -4.30
CA THR A 146 14.88 4.29 -5.38
C THR A 146 14.35 5.57 -6.02
#